data_AF-A0A448B3K0-F1
#
_entry.id   AF-A0A448B3K0-F1
#
_cell.length_a   1.000
_cell.length_b   1.000
_cell.length_c   1.000
_cell.angle_alpha   90.00
_cell.angle_beta   90.00
_cell.angle_gamma   90.00
#
_symmetry.space_group_name_H-M   'P 1'
#
loop_
_entity.id
_entity.type
_entity.pdbx_description
1 polymer ?
#
loop_
_entity_poly.entity_id
_entity_poly.type
_entity_poly.pdbx_seq_one_letter_code
_entity_poly.pdbx_strand_id
1 'polypeptide(L)'
;MCSKSFENNYAEVVRKFNDPQNTNTKDIQDYYVSIEGLLLSNCKSFLDYRKKEFIREKQESISNCDDIKTGIYYYETLQKREKSYLTFTKNEVIETRNNNVYTINKIEWTDKCTYKLNLKETNSNYDEAYLKNKSLTFKVIENAPTYFVVQTEYFENGGFNNVKIFKLSFINE
;
A
#
# COMPACT_ATOMS: atom_id res chain seq x y z
N MET A 1 -15.37 -7.74 1.45
CA MET A 1 -15.08 -6.43 0.83
C MET A 1 -13.80 -6.46 0.01
N CYS A 2 -12.69 -7.00 0.50
CA CYS A 2 -11.46 -7.18 -0.29
C CYS A 2 -11.57 -8.11 -1.52
N SER A 3 -12.25 -9.27 -1.45
CA SER A 3 -12.27 -10.20 -2.62
C SER A 3 -13.16 -9.70 -3.77
N LYS A 4 -14.33 -9.11 -3.48
CA LYS A 4 -15.19 -8.51 -4.53
C LYS A 4 -14.55 -7.29 -5.18
N SER A 5 -13.93 -6.38 -4.40
CA SER A 5 -13.15 -5.28 -5.00
C SER A 5 -11.95 -5.81 -5.77
N PHE A 6 -11.15 -6.73 -5.22
CA PHE A 6 -9.98 -7.26 -5.93
C PHE A 6 -10.34 -8.06 -7.19
N GLU A 7 -11.36 -8.92 -7.17
CA GLU A 7 -11.78 -9.72 -8.33
C GLU A 7 -12.39 -8.85 -9.43
N ASN A 8 -13.27 -7.91 -9.08
CA ASN A 8 -13.82 -6.97 -10.07
C ASN A 8 -12.73 -6.04 -10.61
N ASN A 9 -11.84 -5.54 -9.75
CA ASN A 9 -10.82 -4.57 -10.15
C ASN A 9 -9.66 -5.21 -10.92
N TYR A 10 -9.20 -6.40 -10.52
CA TYR A 10 -8.19 -7.15 -11.26
C TYR A 10 -8.75 -7.57 -12.62
N ALA A 11 -9.99 -8.07 -12.68
CA ALA A 11 -10.62 -8.42 -13.94
C ALA A 11 -10.82 -7.19 -14.84
N GLU A 12 -11.20 -6.03 -14.30
CA GLU A 12 -11.36 -4.81 -15.08
C GLU A 12 -10.03 -4.23 -15.57
N VAL A 13 -8.99 -4.21 -14.72
CA VAL A 13 -7.64 -3.78 -15.07
C VAL A 13 -7.02 -4.73 -16.10
N VAL A 14 -7.15 -6.05 -15.93
CA VAL A 14 -6.68 -7.05 -16.90
C VAL A 14 -7.50 -6.99 -18.19
N ARG A 15 -8.81 -6.73 -18.11
CA ARG A 15 -9.66 -6.53 -19.31
C ARG A 15 -9.23 -5.30 -20.08
N LYS A 16 -8.97 -4.17 -19.41
CA LYS A 16 -8.43 -2.95 -20.03
C LYS A 16 -7.01 -3.18 -20.60
N PHE A 17 -6.19 -4.00 -19.94
CA PHE A 17 -4.84 -4.36 -20.40
C PHE A 17 -4.85 -5.26 -21.65
N ASN A 18 -5.81 -6.17 -21.74
CA ASN A 18 -5.98 -7.09 -22.86
C ASN A 18 -6.90 -6.55 -23.98
N ASP A 19 -7.40 -5.32 -23.85
CA ASP A 19 -8.19 -4.67 -24.89
C ASP A 19 -7.25 -4.18 -26.01
N PRO A 20 -7.33 -4.76 -27.23
CA PRO A 20 -6.43 -4.41 -28.32
C PRO A 20 -6.62 -2.97 -28.85
N GLN A 21 -7.68 -2.26 -28.43
CA GLN A 21 -7.86 -0.83 -28.74
C GLN A 21 -7.25 0.11 -27.69
N ASN A 22 -6.76 -0.41 -26.57
CA ASN A 22 -6.21 0.42 -25.51
C ASN A 22 -4.73 0.76 -25.79
N THR A 23 -4.50 1.96 -26.34
CA THR A 23 -3.15 2.50 -26.60
C THR A 23 -2.42 2.98 -25.34
N ASN A 24 -3.09 3.00 -24.18
CA ASN A 24 -2.56 3.46 -22.88
C ASN A 24 -2.10 2.31 -21.96
N THR A 25 -1.61 1.20 -22.52
CA THR A 25 -1.03 0.08 -21.73
C THR A 25 0.06 0.53 -20.75
N LYS A 26 0.77 1.62 -21.06
CA LYS A 26 1.77 2.23 -20.19
C LYS A 26 1.19 2.82 -18.90
N ASP A 27 0.04 3.49 -18.95
CA ASP A 27 -0.60 4.07 -17.76
C ASP A 27 -1.05 2.98 -16.78
N ILE A 28 -1.51 1.83 -17.32
CA ILE A 28 -1.92 0.68 -16.51
C ILE A 28 -0.72 -0.02 -15.88
N GLN A 29 0.38 -0.16 -16.63
CA GLN A 29 1.63 -0.69 -16.08
C GLN A 29 2.18 0.23 -15.00
N ASP A 30 2.22 1.54 -15.25
CA ASP A 30 2.69 2.57 -14.33
C ASP A 30 1.80 2.65 -13.07
N TYR A 31 0.48 2.43 -13.20
CA TYR A 31 -0.43 2.26 -12.06
C TYR A 31 -0.15 0.99 -11.28
N TYR A 32 -0.01 -0.16 -11.96
CA TYR A 32 0.25 -1.43 -11.28
C TYR A 32 1.55 -1.39 -10.48
N VAL A 33 2.51 -0.59 -10.96
CA VAL A 33 3.75 -0.30 -10.26
C VAL A 33 3.69 1.01 -9.45
N SER A 34 2.57 1.68 -9.18
CA SER A 34 2.58 2.80 -8.25
C SER A 34 2.66 2.35 -6.79
N ILE A 35 3.01 3.24 -5.85
CA ILE A 35 2.93 2.92 -4.41
C ILE A 35 1.53 2.45 -4.04
N GLU A 36 0.51 3.13 -4.57
CA GLU A 36 -0.90 2.79 -4.35
C GLU A 36 -1.23 1.42 -4.96
N GLY A 37 -0.93 1.21 -6.25
CA GLY A 37 -1.25 -0.01 -6.97
C GLY A 37 -0.56 -1.24 -6.38
N LEU A 38 0.69 -1.11 -5.93
CA LEU A 38 1.41 -2.20 -5.30
C LEU A 38 0.90 -2.49 -3.88
N LEU A 39 0.60 -1.45 -3.07
CA LEU A 39 -0.06 -1.63 -1.76
C LEU A 39 -1.43 -2.29 -1.93
N LEU A 40 -2.24 -1.83 -2.87
CA LEU A 40 -3.54 -2.43 -3.21
C LEU A 40 -3.38 -3.88 -3.72
N SER A 41 -2.36 -4.17 -4.52
CA SER A 41 -2.11 -5.52 -5.01
C SER A 41 -1.72 -6.51 -3.90
N ASN A 42 -1.23 -6.06 -2.74
CA ASN A 42 -0.98 -6.92 -1.57
C ASN A 42 -2.27 -7.39 -0.87
N CYS A 43 -3.45 -6.88 -1.25
CA CYS A 43 -4.74 -7.18 -0.63
C CYS A 43 -5.08 -8.70 -0.54
N LYS A 44 -4.68 -9.54 -1.51
CA LYS A 44 -4.89 -10.99 -1.38
C LYS A 44 -3.96 -11.65 -0.34
N SER A 45 -2.76 -11.12 -0.09
CA SER A 45 -1.92 -11.54 1.06
C SER A 45 -2.63 -11.23 2.38
N PHE A 46 -3.36 -10.11 2.47
CA PHE A 46 -4.21 -9.80 3.61
C PHE A 46 -5.40 -10.77 3.76
N LEU A 47 -6.06 -11.14 2.67
CA LEU A 47 -7.15 -12.13 2.71
C LEU A 47 -6.66 -13.51 3.17
N ASP A 48 -5.52 -13.95 2.66
CA ASP A 48 -4.90 -15.21 3.08
C ASP A 48 -4.42 -15.15 4.54
N TYR A 49 -3.90 -14.01 4.98
CA TYR A 49 -3.61 -13.72 6.39
C TYR A 49 -4.87 -13.87 7.26
N ARG A 50 -5.96 -13.19 6.92
CA ARG A 50 -7.22 -13.28 7.69
C ARG A 50 -7.76 -14.69 7.73
N LYS A 51 -7.65 -15.47 6.65
CA LYS A 51 -8.06 -16.88 6.63
C LYS A 51 -7.24 -17.75 7.59
N LYS A 52 -5.94 -17.48 7.74
CA LYS A 52 -5.06 -18.20 8.67
C LYS A 52 -5.28 -17.78 10.13
N GLU A 53 -5.51 -16.48 10.39
CA GLU A 53 -5.66 -15.92 11.74
C GLU A 53 -7.08 -15.89 12.29
N PHE A 54 -8.13 -16.08 11.47
CA PHE A 54 -9.51 -16.24 11.98
C PHE A 54 -9.65 -17.40 12.97
N ILE A 55 -8.64 -18.29 13.02
CA ILE A 55 -8.57 -19.43 13.92
C ILE A 55 -7.88 -19.09 15.25
N ARG A 56 -7.18 -17.94 15.41
CA ARG A 56 -6.31 -17.76 16.59
C ARG A 56 -6.45 -16.54 17.49
N GLU A 57 -6.70 -15.30 17.06
CA GLU A 57 -6.55 -14.19 18.03
C GLU A 57 -7.66 -13.13 18.01
N LYS A 58 -8.12 -12.81 19.22
CA LYS A 58 -9.04 -11.72 19.54
C LYS A 58 -8.29 -10.43 19.19
N GLN A 59 -8.78 -9.66 18.22
CA GLN A 59 -8.16 -8.38 17.83
C GLN A 59 -8.02 -7.46 19.05
N GLU A 60 -6.78 -7.19 19.46
CA GLU A 60 -6.50 -6.18 20.48
C GLU A 60 -6.82 -4.78 19.93
N SER A 61 -7.49 -3.96 20.74
CA SER A 61 -7.83 -2.60 20.35
C SER A 61 -6.57 -1.75 20.27
N ILE A 62 -6.30 -1.15 19.12
CA ILE A 62 -5.17 -0.24 18.91
C ILE A 62 -5.44 1.07 19.63
N SER A 63 -4.56 1.43 20.57
CA SER A 63 -4.68 2.66 21.35
C SER A 63 -3.90 3.85 20.75
N ASN A 64 -2.78 3.57 20.07
CA ASN A 64 -1.96 4.51 19.30
C ASN A 64 -1.06 3.78 18.28
N CYS A 65 -0.45 4.55 17.37
CA CYS A 65 0.46 4.05 16.34
C CYS A 65 1.80 4.80 16.36
N ASP A 66 2.25 5.24 17.54
CA ASP A 66 3.48 6.04 17.67
C ASP A 66 4.74 5.24 17.28
N ASP A 67 4.73 3.92 17.52
CA ASP A 67 5.82 3.00 17.19
C ASP A 67 6.03 2.80 15.67
N ILE A 68 5.04 3.17 14.85
CA ILE A 68 5.11 3.04 13.38
C ILE A 68 5.24 4.37 12.63
N LYS A 69 5.37 5.49 13.36
CA LYS A 69 5.54 6.82 12.72
C LYS A 69 6.90 6.98 12.05
N THR A 70 7.89 6.22 12.51
CA THR A 70 9.23 6.21 11.95
C THR A 70 9.78 4.79 11.96
N GLY A 71 10.43 4.39 10.89
CA GLY A 71 11.01 3.05 10.78
C GLY A 71 11.14 2.61 9.34
N ILE A 72 11.63 1.38 9.18
CA ILE A 72 11.73 0.74 7.87
C ILE A 72 10.75 -0.42 7.86
N TYR A 73 9.97 -0.48 6.79
CA TYR A 73 8.91 -1.44 6.59
C TYR A 73 9.00 -2.03 5.18
N TYR A 74 8.27 -3.11 4.95
CA TYR A 74 8.11 -3.63 3.60
C TYR A 74 6.73 -4.21 3.38
N TYR A 75 6.33 -4.31 2.13
CA TYR A 75 5.13 -5.00 1.73
C TYR A 75 5.42 -5.87 0.50
N GLU A 76 4.64 -6.94 0.32
CA GLU A 76 4.89 -7.96 -0.70
C GLU A 76 3.77 -8.00 -1.73
N THR A 77 4.07 -7.93 -3.02
CA THR A 77 3.04 -8.10 -4.05
C THR A 77 2.95 -9.55 -4.52
N LEU A 78 1.73 -10.01 -4.80
CA LEU A 78 1.46 -11.42 -5.14
C LEU A 78 2.05 -11.85 -6.47
N GLN A 79 2.18 -10.93 -7.43
CA GLN A 79 2.64 -11.28 -8.76
C GLN A 79 4.15 -11.43 -8.87
N LYS A 80 4.91 -10.66 -8.09
CA LYS A 80 6.38 -10.58 -8.27
C LYS A 80 7.18 -11.26 -7.16
N ARG A 81 6.58 -11.57 -6.00
CA ARG A 81 7.30 -11.98 -4.76
C ARG A 81 8.42 -10.98 -4.37
N GLU A 82 8.42 -9.79 -4.97
CA GLU A 82 9.37 -8.73 -4.70
C GLU A 82 8.88 -7.93 -3.49
N LYS A 83 9.82 -7.58 -2.63
CA LYS A 83 9.59 -6.68 -1.49
C LYS A 83 9.80 -5.26 -1.96
N SER A 84 8.80 -4.41 -1.71
CA SER A 84 8.97 -2.96 -1.78
C SER A 84 9.16 -2.44 -0.37
N TYR A 85 10.16 -1.59 -0.18
CA TYR A 85 10.54 -1.08 1.13
C TYR A 85 10.01 0.33 1.31
N LEU A 86 9.49 0.61 2.50
CA LEU A 86 9.00 1.92 2.90
C LEU A 86 9.86 2.41 4.07
N THR A 87 10.49 3.55 3.91
CA THR A 87 11.18 4.24 5.00
C THR A 87 10.31 5.39 5.47
N PHE A 88 9.73 5.24 6.66
CA PHE A 88 8.95 6.28 7.31
C PHE A 88 9.91 7.14 8.14
N THR A 89 9.88 8.43 7.86
CA THR A 89 10.51 9.47 8.66
C THR A 89 9.43 10.37 9.25
N LYS A 90 9.83 11.36 10.04
CA LYS A 90 8.89 12.33 10.61
C LYS A 90 8.09 13.08 9.54
N ASN A 91 8.68 13.33 8.37
CA ASN A 91 8.12 14.22 7.35
C ASN A 91 7.87 13.53 6.01
N GLU A 92 8.46 12.37 5.78
CA GLU A 92 8.45 11.70 4.48
C GLU A 92 8.29 10.19 4.59
N VAL A 93 7.67 9.60 3.57
CA VAL A 93 7.73 8.18 3.28
C VAL A 93 8.44 8.00 1.96
N ILE A 94 9.56 7.29 2.00
CA ILE A 94 10.37 6.98 0.82
C ILE A 94 10.13 5.52 0.47
N GLU A 95 9.67 5.28 -0.75
CA GLU A 95 9.55 3.94 -1.29
C GLU A 95 10.80 3.57 -2.09
N THR A 96 11.40 2.44 -1.77
CA THR A 96 12.55 1.89 -2.50
C THR A 96 12.19 0.54 -3.11
N ARG A 97 12.60 0.35 -4.35
CA ARG A 97 12.38 -0.89 -5.13
C ARG A 97 13.63 -1.25 -5.88
N ASN A 98 14.05 -2.51 -5.80
CA ASN A 98 15.30 -2.97 -6.42
C ASN A 98 16.47 -2.03 -6.09
N ASN A 99 16.55 -1.58 -4.83
CA ASN A 99 17.53 -0.63 -4.29
C ASN A 99 17.52 0.79 -4.89
N ASN A 100 16.49 1.16 -5.66
CA ASN A 100 16.32 2.51 -6.20
C ASN A 100 15.12 3.21 -5.54
N VAL A 101 15.27 4.50 -5.25
CA VAL A 101 14.15 5.34 -4.81
C VAL A 101 13.13 5.40 -5.95
N TYR A 102 11.88 5.04 -5.63
CA TYR A 102 10.79 5.04 -6.60
C TYR A 102 9.85 6.22 -6.38
N THR A 103 9.40 6.43 -5.15
CA THR A 103 8.56 7.57 -4.77
C THR A 103 9.04 8.18 -3.46
N ILE A 104 8.88 9.50 -3.35
CA ILE A 104 9.01 10.26 -2.11
C ILE A 104 7.68 10.97 -1.87
N ASN A 105 7.09 10.71 -0.72
CA ASN A 105 5.84 11.32 -0.29
C ASN A 105 6.06 12.13 0.97
N LYS A 106 5.45 13.32 1.08
CA LYS A 106 5.27 13.99 2.37
C LYS A 106 4.25 13.18 3.19
N ILE A 107 4.58 12.83 4.42
CA ILE A 107 3.63 12.22 5.36
C ILE A 107 3.09 13.26 6.33
N GLU A 108 1.79 13.17 6.61
CA GLU A 108 1.11 13.95 7.63
C GLU A 108 0.19 13.05 8.44
N TRP A 109 0.47 12.90 9.73
CA TRP A 109 -0.40 12.17 10.66
C TRP A 109 -1.57 13.07 11.07
N THR A 110 -2.77 12.72 10.64
CA THR A 110 -3.99 13.50 10.93
C THR A 110 -4.61 13.13 12.26
N ASP A 111 -4.33 11.93 12.76
CA ASP A 111 -4.68 11.49 14.11
C ASP A 111 -3.65 10.46 14.63
N LYS A 112 -3.98 9.74 15.72
CA LYS A 112 -3.08 8.77 16.35
C LYS A 112 -2.67 7.60 15.44
N CYS A 113 -3.48 7.25 14.45
CA CYS A 113 -3.31 6.07 13.60
C CYS A 113 -3.67 6.30 12.11
N THR A 114 -4.06 7.52 11.73
CA THR A 114 -4.35 7.91 10.34
C THR A 114 -3.28 8.86 9.83
N TYR A 115 -2.79 8.60 8.63
CA TYR A 115 -1.83 9.45 7.94
C TYR A 115 -2.22 9.68 6.48
N LYS A 116 -1.75 10.81 5.95
CA LYS A 116 -1.88 11.18 4.55
C LYS A 116 -0.51 11.17 3.89
N LEU A 117 -0.45 10.66 2.67
CA LEU A 117 0.71 10.78 1.79
C LEU A 117 0.38 11.77 0.68
N ASN A 118 1.26 12.75 0.49
CA ASN A 118 1.20 13.69 -0.62
C ASN A 118 2.46 13.51 -1.45
N LEU A 119 2.30 13.26 -2.75
CA LEU A 119 3.42 12.98 -3.62
C LEU A 119 4.33 14.21 -3.75
N LYS A 120 5.65 14.00 -3.57
CA LYS A 120 6.68 15.01 -3.86
C LYS A 120 7.45 14.68 -5.14
N GLU A 121 7.94 13.45 -5.23
CA GLU A 121 8.77 12.97 -6.32
C GLU A 121 8.41 11.53 -6.66
N THR A 122 8.42 11.19 -7.95
CA THR A 122 8.13 9.84 -8.44
C THR A 122 8.88 9.57 -9.73
N ASN A 123 9.19 8.29 -9.96
CA ASN A 123 9.61 7.77 -11.25
C ASN A 123 8.45 7.15 -12.06
N SER A 124 7.20 7.28 -11.59
CA SER A 124 5.98 6.81 -12.25
C SER A 124 5.28 7.94 -13.01
N ASN A 125 4.98 7.75 -14.31
CA ASN A 125 4.14 8.73 -15.01
C ASN A 125 2.71 8.73 -14.46
N TYR A 126 2.23 7.58 -13.96
CA TYR A 126 0.92 7.50 -13.33
C TYR A 126 0.86 8.37 -12.06
N ASP A 127 1.82 8.22 -11.15
CA ASP A 127 1.80 8.99 -9.90
C ASP A 127 1.89 10.49 -10.19
N GLU A 128 2.72 10.86 -11.17
CA GLU A 128 2.88 12.25 -11.60
C GLU A 128 1.57 12.84 -12.16
N ALA A 129 0.86 12.08 -13.00
CA ALA A 129 -0.37 12.53 -13.64
C ALA A 129 -1.58 12.51 -12.69
N TYR A 130 -1.68 11.49 -11.83
CA TYR A 130 -2.91 11.18 -11.11
C TYR A 130 -2.82 11.39 -9.59
N LEU A 131 -1.61 11.37 -9.00
CA LEU A 131 -1.40 11.46 -7.55
C LEU A 131 -0.73 12.77 -7.09
N LYS A 132 0.02 13.47 -7.97
CA LYS A 132 0.77 14.69 -7.61
C LYS A 132 -0.01 15.75 -6.83
N ASN A 133 -1.27 15.93 -7.18
CA ASN A 133 -2.15 16.93 -6.54
C ASN A 133 -3.20 16.31 -5.61
N LYS A 134 -3.01 15.04 -5.22
CA LYS A 134 -3.95 14.31 -4.35
C LYS A 134 -3.25 13.83 -3.08
N SER A 135 -4.04 13.70 -2.03
CA SER A 135 -3.61 13.09 -0.78
C SER A 135 -4.16 11.67 -0.69
N LEU A 136 -3.28 10.68 -0.60
CA LEU A 136 -3.66 9.30 -0.26
C LEU A 136 -3.86 9.19 1.25
N THR A 137 -5.01 8.72 1.72
CA THR A 137 -5.30 8.59 3.16
C THR A 137 -5.22 7.13 3.58
N PHE A 138 -4.44 6.87 4.63
CA PHE A 138 -4.23 5.53 5.19
C PHE A 138 -4.58 5.53 6.67
N LYS A 139 -5.36 4.54 7.10
CA LYS A 139 -5.72 4.33 8.50
C LYS A 139 -5.17 3.00 8.98
N VAL A 140 -4.39 3.01 10.04
CA VAL A 140 -3.88 1.80 10.67
C VAL A 140 -5.03 1.15 11.45
N ILE A 141 -5.35 -0.09 11.10
CA ILE A 141 -6.47 -0.87 11.66
C ILE A 141 -6.01 -2.14 12.38
N GLU A 142 -4.71 -2.45 12.32
CA GLU A 142 -4.05 -3.49 13.12
C GLU A 142 -2.59 -3.09 13.33
N ASN A 143 -2.05 -3.28 14.54
CA ASN A 143 -0.65 -2.98 14.83
C ASN A 143 -0.06 -4.07 15.74
N ALA A 144 0.60 -5.03 15.12
CA ALA A 144 1.21 -6.19 15.78
C ALA A 144 2.73 -5.99 15.93
N PRO A 145 3.43 -6.84 16.71
CA PRO A 145 4.87 -6.73 16.89
C PRO A 145 5.69 -6.80 15.59
N THR A 146 5.23 -7.54 14.59
CA THR A 146 5.98 -7.81 13.34
C THR A 146 5.36 -7.20 12.08
N TYR A 147 4.18 -6.60 12.19
CA TYR A 147 3.48 -5.99 11.05
C TYR A 147 2.40 -5.01 11.54
N PHE A 148 1.88 -4.22 10.62
CA PHE A 148 0.65 -3.46 10.81
C PHE A 148 -0.21 -3.56 9.56
N VAL A 149 -1.51 -3.30 9.71
CA VAL A 149 -2.46 -3.30 8.60
C VAL A 149 -2.99 -1.90 8.41
N VAL A 150 -2.89 -1.39 7.19
CA VAL A 150 -3.45 -0.10 6.80
C VAL A 150 -4.67 -0.29 5.91
N GLN A 151 -5.68 0.53 6.14
CA GLN A 151 -6.84 0.67 5.31
C GLN A 151 -6.70 1.92 4.45
N THR A 152 -6.96 1.81 3.16
CA THR A 152 -6.95 2.92 2.20
C THR A 152 -8.16 2.82 1.27
N GLU A 153 -8.64 3.96 0.78
CA GLU A 153 -9.74 4.04 -0.17
C GLU A 153 -9.25 3.84 -1.60
N TYR A 154 -10.03 3.11 -2.41
CA TYR A 154 -9.81 2.93 -3.84
C TYR A 154 -10.50 4.03 -4.62
N PHE A 155 -9.70 4.91 -5.23
CA PHE A 155 -10.16 6.18 -5.78
C PHE A 155 -11.16 6.07 -6.93
N GLU A 156 -11.18 4.98 -7.70
CA GLU A 156 -12.09 4.88 -8.86
C GLU A 156 -13.49 4.36 -8.51
N ASN A 157 -13.67 3.63 -7.40
CA ASN A 157 -14.93 2.93 -7.08
C ASN A 157 -15.41 3.11 -5.62
N GLY A 158 -14.78 3.98 -4.82
CA GLY A 158 -15.26 4.34 -3.46
C GLY A 158 -15.27 3.19 -2.44
N GLY A 159 -14.36 2.22 -2.58
CA GLY A 159 -14.26 1.05 -1.71
C GLY A 159 -13.00 1.05 -0.85
N PHE A 160 -13.06 0.48 0.36
CA PHE A 160 -11.89 0.34 1.23
C PHE A 160 -11.12 -0.96 0.97
N ASN A 161 -9.79 -0.86 0.92
CA ASN A 161 -8.87 -1.97 0.86
C ASN A 161 -7.96 -1.98 2.09
N ASN A 162 -7.59 -3.17 2.53
CA ASN A 162 -6.69 -3.37 3.66
C ASN A 162 -5.39 -4.00 3.15
N VAL A 163 -4.27 -3.50 3.63
CA VAL A 163 -2.93 -3.84 3.18
C VAL A 163 -2.08 -4.20 4.39
N LYS A 164 -1.35 -5.31 4.32
CA LYS A 164 -0.46 -5.76 5.39
C LYS A 164 0.97 -5.27 5.10
N ILE A 165 1.53 -4.49 6.02
CA ILE A 165 2.88 -3.94 5.95
C ILE A 165 3.70 -4.56 7.08
N PHE A 166 4.84 -5.15 6.76
CA PHE A 166 5.71 -5.85 7.69
C PHE A 166 6.76 -4.91 8.27
N LYS A 167 7.01 -5.07 9.57
CA LYS A 167 8.07 -4.36 10.29
C LYS A 167 9.40 -5.03 9.98
N LEU A 168 10.41 -4.26 9.56
CA LEU A 168 11.76 -4.80 9.52
C LEU A 168 12.25 -4.93 10.95
N SER A 169 12.52 -6.15 11.40
CA SER A 169 13.28 -6.34 12.63
C SER A 169 14.69 -5.82 12.37
N PHE A 170 15.11 -4.76 13.07
CA PHE A 170 16.53 -4.47 13.17
C PHE A 170 17.16 -5.65 13.91
N ILE A 171 17.91 -6.48 13.19
CA ILE A 171 18.86 -7.38 13.84
C ILE A 171 19.94 -6.44 14.35
N ASN A 172 19.88 -6.09 15.63
CA ASN A 172 21.04 -5.53 16.31
C ASN A 172 22.07 -6.67 16.32
N GLU A 173 23.01 -6.66 15.38
CA GLU A 173 24.28 -7.37 15.51
C GLU A 173 25.18 -6.64 16.52
#